data_AF-A0A2V9KBS3-F1
#
_entry.id   AF-A0A2V9KBS3-F1
#
_cell.length_a   1.000
_cell.length_b   1.000
_cell.length_c   1.000
_cell.angle_alpha   90.00
_cell.angle_beta   90.00
_cell.angle_gamma   90.00
#
_symmetry.space_group_name_H-M   'P 1'
#
loop_
_entity.id
_entity.type
_entity.pdbx_description
1 polymer ?
#
loop_
_entity_poly.entity_id
_entity_poly.type
_entity_poly.pdbx_seq_one_letter_code
_entity_poly.pdbx_strand_id
1 'polypeptide(L)'
;PPGKAKLIKAGSSLVFQMHYTPNGEAGRDRTSVGLIFAKGPVEKRVVTTPVAARTLVIPPGEPNYESNSSYTFKEDCRILSFMPHMHVRGKDFEYRLVYPDGASKIVLRVPRYDFNWQLSYFLKEPLQAPKGSRLECTAHHDNSAGNKYNPDPTKEVRWGPQTWEEMMIGWFDYTLDSQDLRQGSRSAKPRTDSGSPQ
;
A
#
# COMPACT_ATOMS: atom_id res chain seq x y z
N PRO A 1 4.64 -5.86 13.74
CA PRO A 1 5.76 -6.08 14.70
C PRO A 1 5.34 -5.71 16.13
N PRO A 2 5.96 -6.27 17.18
CA PRO A 2 5.70 -5.88 18.57
C PRO A 2 5.78 -4.35 18.77
N GLY A 3 4.90 -3.81 19.61
CA GLY A 3 4.81 -2.36 19.88
C GLY A 3 4.30 -1.51 18.71
N LYS A 4 3.90 -2.11 17.58
CA LYS A 4 3.41 -1.39 16.39
C LYS A 4 2.04 -1.91 15.96
N ALA A 5 1.09 -1.00 15.70
CA ALA A 5 -0.25 -1.36 15.26
C ALA A 5 -0.86 -0.33 14.30
N LYS A 6 -1.83 -0.74 13.48
CA LYS A 6 -2.67 0.20 12.73
C LYS A 6 -3.77 0.75 13.66
N LEU A 7 -4.08 2.04 13.53
CA LEU A 7 -5.09 2.71 14.35
C LEU A 7 -6.48 2.58 13.70
N ILE A 8 -7.43 2.04 14.46
CA ILE A 8 -8.87 2.17 14.18
C ILE A 8 -9.42 3.14 15.22
N LYS A 9 -9.91 4.31 14.79
CA LYS A 9 -10.45 5.32 15.73
C LYS A 9 -11.82 4.89 16.24
N ALA A 10 -12.16 5.27 17.48
CA ALA A 10 -13.53 5.14 17.98
C ALA A 10 -14.51 5.83 17.02
N GLY A 11 -15.65 5.18 16.77
CA GLY A 11 -16.67 5.65 15.81
C GLY A 11 -16.35 5.42 14.33
N SER A 12 -15.26 4.70 13.98
CA SER A 12 -14.97 4.38 12.57
C SER A 12 -15.98 3.39 12.00
N SER A 13 -16.39 3.60 10.74
CA SER A 13 -17.06 2.56 9.94
C SER A 13 -16.02 1.72 9.20
N LEU A 14 -16.23 0.41 9.15
CA LEU A 14 -15.40 -0.51 8.38
C LEU A 14 -16.09 -0.82 7.05
N VAL A 15 -15.40 -0.57 5.95
CA VAL A 15 -15.89 -0.85 4.60
C VAL A 15 -15.04 -1.95 3.99
N PHE A 16 -15.69 -3.03 3.53
CA PHE A 16 -15.04 -4.07 2.73
C PHE A 16 -15.39 -3.89 1.26
N GLN A 17 -14.34 -3.74 0.47
CA GLN A 17 -14.42 -3.75 -0.98
C GLN A 17 -14.07 -5.16 -1.46
N MET A 18 -15.03 -5.83 -2.10
CA MET A 18 -14.85 -7.18 -2.62
C MET A 18 -14.61 -7.14 -4.12
N HIS A 19 -13.57 -7.84 -4.57
CA HIS A 19 -13.24 -8.00 -5.98
C HIS A 19 -13.58 -9.44 -6.38
N TYR A 20 -14.68 -9.64 -7.10
CA TYR A 20 -15.06 -10.94 -7.65
C TYR A 20 -14.70 -11.02 -9.14
N THR A 21 -13.94 -12.04 -9.52
CA THR A 21 -13.72 -12.41 -10.93
C THR A 21 -14.76 -13.48 -11.31
N PRO A 22 -15.64 -13.25 -12.29
CA PRO A 22 -16.63 -14.24 -12.72
C PRO A 22 -15.96 -15.53 -13.22
N ASN A 23 -16.51 -16.68 -12.83
CA ASN A 23 -16.07 -18.01 -13.29
C ASN A 23 -17.12 -18.73 -14.17
N GLY A 24 -18.25 -18.07 -14.47
CA GLY A 24 -19.33 -18.63 -15.30
C GLY A 24 -20.39 -19.43 -14.55
N GLU A 25 -20.25 -19.63 -13.23
CA GLU A 25 -21.19 -20.39 -12.41
C GLU A 25 -21.83 -19.51 -11.33
N ALA A 26 -23.12 -19.73 -11.06
CA ALA A 26 -23.80 -19.04 -9.98
C ALA A 26 -23.36 -19.62 -8.63
N GLY A 27 -22.85 -18.75 -7.74
CA GLY A 27 -22.36 -19.13 -6.41
C GLY A 27 -22.90 -18.23 -5.31
N ARG A 28 -22.74 -18.68 -4.05
CA ARG A 28 -22.93 -17.87 -2.85
C ARG A 28 -21.59 -17.75 -2.14
N ASP A 29 -21.28 -16.55 -1.66
CA ASP A 29 -20.08 -16.29 -0.87
C ASP A 29 -20.44 -15.66 0.48
N ARG A 30 -19.67 -15.99 1.52
CA ARG A 30 -19.74 -15.35 2.83
C ARG A 30 -18.33 -15.12 3.37
N THR A 31 -17.61 -14.22 2.72
CA THR A 31 -16.28 -13.79 3.18
C THR A 31 -16.36 -13.05 4.52
N SER A 32 -15.34 -13.24 5.36
CA SER A 32 -15.20 -12.58 6.65
C SER A 32 -13.74 -12.19 6.88
N VAL A 33 -13.50 -11.21 7.73
CA VAL A 33 -12.15 -10.78 8.13
C VAL A 33 -12.06 -10.80 9.65
N GLY A 34 -11.00 -11.42 10.16
CA GLY A 34 -10.63 -11.35 11.57
C GLY A 34 -9.70 -10.16 11.84
N LEU A 35 -9.99 -9.41 12.89
CA LEU A 35 -9.10 -8.35 13.38
C LEU A 35 -8.45 -8.81 14.69
N ILE A 36 -7.13 -8.77 14.74
CA ILE A 36 -6.35 -9.04 15.96
C ILE A 36 -5.92 -7.70 16.54
N PHE A 37 -6.45 -7.36 17.70
CA PHE A 37 -6.11 -6.11 18.40
C PHE A 37 -4.85 -6.27 19.25
N ALA A 38 -4.11 -5.17 19.39
CA ALA A 38 -2.94 -5.13 20.27
C ALA A 38 -3.35 -5.39 21.72
N LYS A 39 -2.69 -6.34 22.38
CA LYS A 39 -2.95 -6.72 23.78
C LYS A 39 -2.21 -5.86 24.80
N GLY A 40 -1.17 -5.16 24.36
CA GLY A 40 -0.32 -4.32 25.21
C GLY A 40 -0.14 -2.92 24.62
N PRO A 41 0.64 -2.06 25.30
CA PRO A 41 0.87 -0.69 24.85
C PRO A 41 1.45 -0.65 23.43
N VAL A 42 0.83 0.17 22.59
CA VAL A 42 1.36 0.47 21.25
C VAL A 42 2.32 1.65 21.40
N GLU A 43 3.53 1.52 20.86
CA GLU A 43 4.53 2.59 20.80
C GLU A 43 4.37 3.40 19.51
N LYS A 44 4.22 2.71 18.37
CA LYS A 44 4.14 3.38 17.07
C LYS A 44 2.92 2.94 16.27
N ARG A 45 2.26 3.90 15.63
CA ARG A 45 1.24 3.66 14.62
C ARG A 45 1.91 3.28 13.31
N VAL A 46 1.44 2.20 12.71
CA VAL A 46 1.76 1.84 11.32
C VAL A 46 0.80 2.61 10.40
N VAL A 47 1.37 3.28 9.40
CA VAL A 47 0.64 4.01 8.37
C VAL A 47 0.88 3.32 7.02
N THR A 48 -0.20 3.03 6.29
CA THR A 48 -0.16 2.56 4.90
C THR A 48 -0.34 3.73 3.96
N THR A 49 0.55 3.88 3.00
CA THR A 49 0.50 4.96 2.02
C THR A 49 0.58 4.41 0.59
N PRO A 50 -0.30 4.88 -0.32
CA PRO A 50 -0.17 4.58 -1.75
C PRO A 50 0.75 5.57 -2.45
N VAL A 51 1.63 5.06 -3.31
CA VAL A 51 2.35 5.84 -4.33
C VAL A 51 1.77 5.48 -5.69
N ALA A 52 0.77 6.23 -6.17
CA ALA A 52 -0.06 5.83 -7.31
C ALA A 52 0.19 6.69 -8.56
N ALA A 53 0.29 6.06 -9.73
CA ALA A 53 0.38 6.74 -11.03
C ALA A 53 -1.02 6.94 -11.66
N ARG A 54 -1.85 7.80 -11.05
CA ARG A 54 -3.27 7.96 -11.41
C ARG A 54 -3.53 8.55 -12.80
N THR A 55 -2.52 9.13 -13.44
CA THR A 55 -2.62 9.76 -14.76
C THR A 55 -2.09 8.89 -15.88
N LEU A 56 -1.83 7.60 -15.63
CA LEU A 56 -1.38 6.68 -16.68
C LEU A 56 -2.41 6.61 -17.82
N VAL A 57 -1.87 6.54 -19.04
CA VAL A 57 -2.62 6.33 -20.28
C VAL A 57 -1.77 5.42 -21.15
N ILE A 58 -2.10 4.13 -21.19
CA ILE A 58 -1.34 3.12 -21.92
C ILE A 58 -1.91 3.03 -23.34
N PRO A 59 -1.11 3.33 -24.38
CA PRO A 59 -1.58 3.25 -25.75
C PRO A 59 -1.96 1.82 -26.16
N PRO A 60 -2.87 1.66 -27.14
CA PRO A 60 -3.09 0.37 -27.80
C PRO A 60 -1.78 -0.26 -28.30
N GLY A 61 -1.60 -1.56 -28.08
CA GLY A 61 -0.49 -2.32 -28.62
C GLY A 61 0.88 -2.09 -27.98
N GLU A 62 1.02 -1.15 -27.03
CA GLU A 62 2.30 -0.80 -26.41
C GLU A 62 2.82 -1.95 -25.52
N PRO A 63 3.95 -2.59 -25.85
CA PRO A 63 4.44 -3.76 -25.12
C PRO A 63 5.19 -3.44 -23.83
N ASN A 64 5.58 -2.18 -23.58
CA ASN A 64 6.42 -1.83 -22.44
C ASN A 64 6.22 -0.38 -21.95
N TYR A 65 4.97 0.02 -21.72
CA TYR A 65 4.66 1.36 -21.24
C TYR A 65 5.19 1.59 -19.82
N GLU A 66 6.05 2.59 -19.62
CA GLU A 66 6.50 2.99 -18.29
C GLU A 66 5.48 3.91 -17.60
N SER A 67 5.20 3.61 -16.33
CA SER A 67 4.48 4.50 -15.43
C SER A 67 5.29 4.71 -14.16
N ASN A 68 5.21 5.91 -13.59
CA ASN A 68 5.95 6.25 -12.39
C ASN A 68 5.16 7.19 -11.47
N SER A 69 5.51 7.17 -10.18
CA SER A 69 4.99 8.07 -9.16
C SER A 69 5.96 8.13 -7.99
N SER A 70 5.82 9.11 -7.09
CA SER A 70 6.71 9.21 -5.94
C SER A 70 6.03 9.80 -4.70
N TYR A 71 6.60 9.50 -3.54
CA TYR A 71 6.19 10.04 -2.25
C TYR A 71 7.39 10.64 -1.52
N THR A 72 7.24 11.86 -1.00
CA THR A 72 8.29 12.55 -0.22
C THR A 72 7.96 12.51 1.26
N PHE A 73 8.86 11.95 2.06
CA PHE A 73 8.74 11.89 3.52
C PHE A 73 8.87 13.30 4.11
N LYS A 74 7.90 13.69 4.94
CA LYS A 74 7.88 15.02 5.60
C LYS A 74 8.50 15.02 7.00
N GLU A 75 8.76 13.83 7.54
CA GLU A 75 9.35 13.58 8.85
C GLU A 75 10.27 12.37 8.75
N ASP A 76 11.13 12.18 9.75
CA ASP A 76 11.96 10.98 9.84
C ASP A 76 11.09 9.75 10.09
N CYS A 77 11.24 8.76 9.22
CA CYS A 77 10.38 7.59 9.16
C CYS A 77 11.19 6.30 9.06
N ARG A 78 10.52 5.19 9.36
CA ARG A 78 11.01 3.85 9.08
C ARG A 78 10.01 3.07 8.26
N ILE A 79 10.42 2.65 7.07
CA ILE A 79 9.64 1.80 6.17
C ILE A 79 9.69 0.36 6.69
N LEU A 80 8.54 -0.32 6.69
CA LEU A 80 8.36 -1.67 7.22
C LEU A 80 8.13 -2.70 6.12
N SER A 81 7.42 -2.34 5.07
CA SER A 81 7.06 -3.26 3.99
C SER A 81 6.68 -2.51 2.72
N PHE A 82 6.69 -3.26 1.62
CA PHE A 82 6.24 -2.83 0.29
C PHE A 82 5.19 -3.82 -0.24
N MET A 83 4.26 -3.35 -1.05
CA MET A 83 3.29 -4.19 -1.76
C MET A 83 3.00 -3.56 -3.13
N PRO A 84 3.76 -3.92 -4.19
CA PRO A 84 3.45 -3.45 -5.54
C PRO A 84 2.11 -4.01 -6.00
N HIS A 85 1.30 -3.16 -6.62
CA HIS A 85 0.01 -3.52 -7.15
C HIS A 85 -0.18 -2.96 -8.56
N MET A 86 -0.50 -3.86 -9.49
CA MET A 86 -0.93 -3.58 -10.85
C MET A 86 -1.98 -4.62 -11.24
N HIS A 87 -2.70 -4.37 -12.33
CA HIS A 87 -3.60 -5.33 -12.97
C HIS A 87 -2.86 -6.19 -14.00
N VAL A 88 -3.61 -6.79 -14.92
CA VAL A 88 -3.17 -7.87 -15.81
C VAL A 88 -2.12 -7.47 -16.84
N ARG A 89 -1.80 -6.18 -16.98
CA ARG A 89 -0.74 -5.72 -17.89
C ARG A 89 0.58 -5.49 -17.18
N GLY A 90 0.62 -5.51 -15.85
CA GLY A 90 1.86 -5.30 -15.10
C GLY A 90 2.96 -6.31 -15.44
N LYS A 91 4.17 -5.80 -15.75
CA LYS A 91 5.35 -6.61 -16.13
C LYS A 91 6.40 -6.67 -15.03
N ASP A 92 6.69 -5.51 -14.45
CA ASP A 92 7.70 -5.34 -13.40
C ASP A 92 7.38 -4.12 -12.54
N PHE A 93 7.97 -4.09 -11.35
CA PHE A 93 7.82 -2.99 -10.41
C PHE A 93 9.11 -2.77 -9.62
N GLU A 94 9.52 -1.52 -9.48
CA GLU A 94 10.69 -1.11 -8.70
C GLU A 94 10.34 -0.01 -7.71
N TYR A 95 10.90 -0.12 -6.50
CA TYR A 95 10.95 0.94 -5.52
C TYR A 95 12.39 1.41 -5.37
N ARG A 96 12.62 2.72 -5.54
CA ARG A 96 13.90 3.39 -5.26
C ARG A 96 13.71 4.42 -4.15
N LEU A 97 14.55 4.36 -3.13
CA LEU A 97 14.62 5.41 -2.11
C LEU A 97 15.76 6.37 -2.48
N VAL A 98 15.43 7.63 -2.69
CA VAL A 98 16.37 8.74 -2.90
C VAL A 98 16.46 9.53 -1.60
N TYR A 99 17.67 9.70 -1.08
CA TYR A 99 17.96 10.40 0.18
C TYR A 99 18.13 11.91 -0.05
N PRO A 100 18.05 12.74 1.01
CA PRO A 100 18.15 14.20 0.89
C PRO A 100 19.49 14.70 0.32
N ASP A 101 20.56 13.92 0.45
CA ASP A 101 21.89 14.19 -0.10
C ASP A 101 22.02 13.80 -1.58
N GLY A 102 20.96 13.23 -2.19
CA GLY A 102 20.94 12.76 -3.58
C GLY A 102 21.41 11.30 -3.76
N ALA A 103 21.94 10.65 -2.72
CA ALA A 103 22.23 9.22 -2.79
C ALA A 103 20.93 8.43 -3.02
N SER A 104 21.00 7.28 -3.69
CA SER A 104 19.81 6.45 -3.89
C SER A 104 20.11 4.97 -3.84
N LYS A 105 19.08 4.20 -3.49
CA LYS A 105 19.14 2.73 -3.44
C LYS A 105 17.82 2.14 -3.92
N ILE A 106 17.91 1.09 -4.72
CA ILE A 106 16.76 0.24 -5.02
C ILE A 106 16.45 -0.61 -3.79
N VAL A 107 15.25 -0.46 -3.26
CA VAL A 107 14.83 -1.08 -1.99
C VAL A 107 13.91 -2.28 -2.19
N LEU A 108 13.28 -2.38 -3.36
CA LEU A 108 12.59 -3.58 -3.84
C LEU A 108 12.60 -3.57 -5.37
N ARG A 109 12.82 -4.74 -5.98
CA ARG A 109 12.67 -4.96 -7.41
C ARG A 109 11.91 -6.26 -7.64
N VAL A 110 10.80 -6.20 -8.38
CA VAL A 110 10.00 -7.34 -8.82
C VAL A 110 10.10 -7.38 -10.35
N PRO A 111 11.08 -8.11 -10.92
CA PRO A 111 11.39 -8.05 -12.35
C PRO A 111 10.44 -8.86 -13.24
N ARG A 112 9.59 -9.68 -12.63
CA ARG A 112 8.55 -10.48 -13.29
C ARG A 112 7.32 -10.45 -12.40
N TYR A 113 6.58 -9.36 -12.48
CA TYR A 113 5.32 -9.20 -11.78
C TYR A 113 4.31 -10.23 -12.32
N ASP A 114 3.53 -10.82 -11.41
CA ASP A 114 2.39 -11.66 -11.76
C ASP A 114 1.17 -11.14 -10.98
N PHE A 115 0.12 -10.81 -11.71
CA PHE A 115 -1.15 -10.31 -11.14
C PHE A 115 -1.75 -11.27 -10.10
N ASN A 116 -1.47 -12.58 -10.21
CA ASN A 116 -1.95 -13.57 -9.27
C ASN A 116 -1.12 -13.62 -7.98
N TRP A 117 0.07 -13.01 -7.95
CA TRP A 117 1.01 -13.03 -6.83
C TRP A 117 1.23 -11.62 -6.24
N GLN A 118 0.17 -11.04 -5.72
CA GLN A 118 0.20 -9.70 -5.10
C GLN A 118 0.65 -9.77 -3.64
N LEU A 119 1.95 -9.95 -3.44
CA LEU A 119 2.54 -10.18 -2.12
C LEU A 119 2.92 -8.88 -1.41
N SER A 120 2.78 -8.90 -0.08
CA SER A 120 3.45 -7.95 0.80
C SER A 120 4.87 -8.43 1.13
N TYR A 121 5.86 -7.58 0.87
CA TYR A 121 7.27 -7.81 1.18
C TYR A 121 7.63 -7.09 2.48
N PHE A 122 7.68 -7.84 3.59
CA PHE A 122 8.10 -7.31 4.88
C PHE A 122 9.62 -7.27 4.99
N LEU A 123 10.16 -6.11 5.38
CA LEU A 123 11.59 -5.97 5.59
C LEU A 123 12.00 -6.68 6.88
N LYS A 124 13.12 -7.41 6.83
CA LYS A 124 13.73 -8.02 8.01
C LYS A 124 14.08 -6.95 9.05
N GLU A 125 14.62 -5.83 8.59
CA GLU A 125 14.95 -4.66 9.39
C GLU A 125 14.26 -3.43 8.79
N PRO A 126 13.57 -2.60 9.59
CA PRO A 126 12.97 -1.37 9.09
C PRO A 126 13.99 -0.47 8.41
N LEU A 127 13.66 0.02 7.21
CA LEU A 127 14.54 0.89 6.43
C LEU A 127 14.33 2.35 6.85
N GLN A 128 15.42 3.04 7.20
CA GLN A 128 15.39 4.45 7.54
C GLN A 128 15.07 5.30 6.29
N ALA A 129 14.10 6.20 6.43
CA ALA A 129 13.75 7.21 5.45
C ALA A 129 13.76 8.57 6.16
N PRO A 130 14.91 9.27 6.19
CA PRO A 130 14.99 10.62 6.75
C PRO A 130 14.01 11.58 6.07
N LYS A 131 13.61 12.63 6.79
CA LYS A 131 12.83 13.74 6.23
C LYS A 131 13.47 14.24 4.93
N GLY A 132 12.65 14.44 3.91
CA GLY A 132 13.10 14.86 2.58
C GLY A 132 13.46 13.70 1.65
N SER A 133 13.58 12.47 2.15
CA SER A 133 13.74 11.30 1.28
C SER A 133 12.53 11.17 0.35
N ARG A 134 12.74 10.61 -0.83
CA ARG A 134 11.70 10.35 -1.84
C ARG A 134 11.67 8.87 -2.19
N LEU A 135 10.54 8.23 -1.96
CA LEU A 135 10.27 6.88 -2.45
C LEU A 135 9.68 6.99 -3.84
N GLU A 136 10.47 6.63 -4.84
CA GLU A 136 10.08 6.54 -6.24
C GLU A 136 9.59 5.14 -6.55
N CYS A 137 8.51 5.05 -7.30
CA CYS A 137 7.97 3.80 -7.81
C CYS A 137 7.94 3.89 -9.33
N THR A 138 8.50 2.89 -10.00
CA THR A 138 8.48 2.75 -11.46
C THR A 138 7.97 1.36 -11.82
N ALA A 139 7.13 1.28 -12.84
CA ALA A 139 6.58 0.01 -13.31
C ALA A 139 6.31 0.04 -14.81
N HIS A 140 6.34 -1.14 -15.43
CA HIS A 140 6.04 -1.30 -16.85
C HIS A 140 4.79 -2.14 -17.10
N HIS A 141 4.12 -1.85 -18.22
CA HIS A 141 2.87 -2.48 -18.63
C HIS A 141 2.95 -3.01 -20.06
N ASP A 142 2.37 -4.20 -20.30
CA ASP A 142 2.26 -4.83 -21.61
C ASP A 142 0.80 -4.81 -22.09
N ASN A 143 0.46 -3.82 -22.92
CA ASN A 143 -0.81 -3.71 -23.63
C ASN A 143 -0.74 -4.26 -25.06
N SER A 144 0.29 -5.05 -25.39
CA SER A 144 0.41 -5.68 -26.71
C SER A 144 -0.46 -6.94 -26.82
N ALA A 145 -0.61 -7.43 -28.05
CA ALA A 145 -1.24 -8.73 -28.32
C ALA A 145 -0.39 -9.93 -27.84
N GLY A 146 0.88 -9.71 -27.44
CA GLY A 146 1.74 -10.75 -26.89
C GLY A 146 1.44 -11.10 -25.43
N ASN A 147 0.79 -10.20 -24.69
CA ASN A 147 0.34 -10.47 -23.33
C ASN A 147 -0.94 -11.31 -23.34
N LYS A 148 -0.84 -12.61 -23.04
CA LYS A 148 -1.97 -13.55 -22.99
C LYS A 148 -3.06 -13.18 -21.97
N TYR A 149 -2.77 -12.28 -21.02
CA TYR A 149 -3.72 -11.80 -20.02
C TYR A 149 -4.38 -10.47 -20.41
N ASN A 150 -3.96 -9.85 -21.52
CA ASN A 150 -4.54 -8.61 -22.00
C ASN A 150 -5.93 -8.88 -22.61
N PRO A 151 -7.02 -8.31 -22.05
CA PRO A 151 -8.37 -8.58 -22.53
C PRO A 151 -8.68 -7.95 -23.90
N ASP A 152 -8.04 -6.82 -24.24
CA ASP A 152 -8.19 -6.15 -25.53
C ASP A 152 -6.97 -5.25 -25.81
N PRO A 153 -6.01 -5.69 -26.66
CA PRO A 153 -4.80 -4.93 -26.98
C PRO A 153 -5.07 -3.74 -27.91
N THR A 154 -6.27 -3.61 -28.47
CA THR A 154 -6.62 -2.53 -29.41
C THR A 154 -7.13 -1.28 -28.70
N LYS A 155 -7.31 -1.33 -27.38
CA LYS A 155 -7.86 -0.24 -26.58
C LYS A 155 -6.76 0.53 -25.85
N GLU A 156 -6.99 1.83 -25.72
CA GLU A 156 -6.29 2.66 -24.75
C GLU A 156 -6.75 2.26 -23.35
N VAL A 157 -5.80 2.16 -22.42
CA VAL A 157 -6.07 1.73 -21.04
C VAL A 157 -5.72 2.87 -20.08
N ARG A 158 -6.62 3.13 -19.13
CA ARG A 158 -6.50 4.20 -18.14
C ARG A 158 -6.58 3.64 -16.73
N TRP A 159 -6.27 4.50 -15.77
CA TRP A 159 -6.41 4.18 -14.35
C TRP A 159 -7.86 3.82 -13.99
N GLY A 160 -8.08 2.70 -13.33
CA GLY A 160 -9.41 2.36 -12.82
C GLY A 160 -9.45 1.08 -11.97
N PRO A 161 -10.54 0.84 -11.22
CA PRO A 161 -10.67 -0.29 -10.28
C PRO A 161 -10.91 -1.66 -10.96
N GLN A 162 -11.30 -1.69 -12.22
CA GLN A 162 -11.60 -2.94 -12.90
C GLN A 162 -10.34 -3.61 -13.43
N THR A 163 -10.27 -4.93 -13.38
CA THR A 163 -9.10 -5.71 -13.81
C THR A 163 -8.72 -5.47 -15.29
N TRP A 164 -9.67 -5.08 -16.15
CA TRP A 164 -9.40 -4.72 -17.55
C TRP A 164 -8.96 -3.26 -17.75
N GLU A 165 -9.22 -2.39 -16.78
CA GLU A 165 -8.52 -1.11 -16.62
C GLU A 165 -7.13 -1.37 -16.01
N GLU A 166 -6.41 -0.35 -15.58
CA GLU A 166 -5.07 -0.55 -15.01
C GLU A 166 -4.86 0.18 -13.67
N MET A 167 -3.93 -0.33 -12.89
CA MET A 167 -3.36 0.31 -11.72
C MET A 167 -1.83 0.18 -11.70
N MET A 168 -1.21 1.10 -10.99
CA MET A 168 0.19 1.14 -10.58
C MET A 168 0.19 1.84 -9.23
N ILE A 169 0.16 1.04 -8.16
CA ILE A 169 0.26 1.52 -6.79
C ILE A 169 1.46 0.89 -6.12
N GLY A 170 2.39 1.73 -5.70
CA GLY A 170 3.42 1.36 -4.75
C GLY A 170 2.91 1.49 -3.33
N TRP A 171 2.28 0.46 -2.76
CA TRP A 171 1.89 0.50 -1.35
C TRP A 171 3.11 0.27 -0.46
N PHE A 172 3.20 1.03 0.64
CA PHE A 172 4.19 0.76 1.67
C PHE A 172 3.64 1.09 3.05
N ASP A 173 4.15 0.37 4.05
CA ASP A 173 3.90 0.66 5.46
C ASP A 173 5.11 1.36 6.08
N TYR A 174 4.87 2.35 6.93
CA TYR A 174 5.93 3.01 7.70
C TYR A 174 5.46 3.45 9.10
N THR A 175 6.42 3.82 9.95
CA THR A 175 6.20 4.49 11.25
C THR A 175 6.99 5.79 11.33
N LEU A 176 6.51 6.75 12.13
CA LEU A 176 7.24 7.97 12.45
C LEU A 176 8.28 7.71 13.55
N ASP A 177 9.47 8.30 13.42
CA ASP A 177 10.53 8.11 14.41
C ASP A 177 10.27 8.85 15.71
N SER A 178 9.73 10.07 15.63
CA SER A 178 9.36 10.93 16.76
C SER A 178 8.20 10.40 17.61
N GLN A 179 7.44 9.42 17.12
CA GLN A 179 6.22 8.97 17.79
C GLN A 179 6.48 7.95 18.91
N ASP A 180 5.94 8.24 20.09
CA ASP A 180 5.76 7.29 21.19
C ASP A 180 4.35 7.43 21.81
N LEU A 181 3.45 6.54 21.41
CA LEU A 181 2.05 6.54 21.84
C LEU A 181 1.86 6.08 23.30
N ARG A 182 2.88 5.53 23.95
CA ARG A 182 2.81 5.16 25.38
C ARG A 182 2.83 6.37 26.29
N GLN A 183 3.43 7.47 25.84
CA GLN A 183 3.49 8.71 26.60
C GLN A 183 2.14 9.44 26.61
N GLY A 184 1.33 9.26 25.55
CA GLY A 184 -0.02 9.82 25.44
C GLY A 184 -1.10 9.11 26.26
N SER A 185 -0.90 7.86 26.72
CA SER A 185 -1.89 7.13 27.53
C SER A 185 -1.76 7.36 29.03
N ARG A 186 -0.68 8.00 29.50
CA ARG A 186 -0.46 8.27 30.94
C ARG A 186 -1.27 9.45 31.50
N SER A 187 -1.96 10.21 30.66
CA SER A 187 -2.71 11.42 31.06
C SER A 187 -4.23 11.20 31.22
N ALA A 188 -4.76 10.01 30.93
CA ALA A 188 -6.14 9.69 31.22
C ALA A 188 -6.32 9.33 32.71
N LYS A 189 -6.46 10.35 33.57
CA LYS A 189 -6.98 10.14 34.94
C LYS A 189 -8.38 9.49 34.83
N PRO A 190 -8.71 8.47 35.64
CA PRO A 190 -10.08 7.99 35.73
C PRO A 190 -10.97 9.15 36.16
N ARG A 191 -12.07 9.40 35.42
CA ARG A 191 -13.15 10.23 35.95
C ARG A 191 -13.73 9.47 37.15
N THR A 192 -13.43 9.94 38.36
CA THR A 192 -14.16 9.55 39.54
C THR A 192 -15.53 10.22 39.45
N ASP A 193 -16.56 9.46 39.09
CA ASP A 193 -17.94 9.87 39.32
C ASP A 193 -18.17 9.87 40.83
N SER A 194 -17.99 11.03 41.46
CA SER A 194 -18.55 11.32 42.77
C SER A 194 -19.95 11.88 42.58
N GLY A 195 -20.89 11.01 42.22
CA GLY A 195 -22.31 11.31 42.30
C GLY A 195 -22.81 11.02 43.70
N SER A 196 -22.93 12.07 44.53
CA SER A 196 -23.70 12.00 45.78
C SER A 196 -25.20 11.95 45.48
N PRO A 197 -26.00 11.17 46.23
CA PRO A 197 -27.44 11.15 46.05
C PRO A 197 -28.11 12.32 46.78
N GLN A 198 -28.99 13.03 46.09
CA GLN A 198 -30.17 13.71 46.65
C GLN A 198 -31.34 13.50 45.70
#